data_AF-A0A7C2NG78-F1
#
_entry.id   AF-A0A7C2NG78-F1
#
_cell.length_a   1.000
_cell.length_b   1.000
_cell.length_c   1.000
_cell.angle_alpha   90.00
_cell.angle_beta   90.00
_cell.angle_gamma   90.00
#
_symmetry.space_group_name_H-M   'P 1'
#
loop_
_entity.id
_entity.type
_entity.pdbx_description
1 polymer ?
#
loop_
_entity_poly.entity_id
_entity_poly.type
_entity_poly.pdbx_seq_one_letter_code
_entity_poly.pdbx_strand_id
1 'polypeptide(L)'
;MNAVIMDNVEVGDECIIGALWFVPEGMKIPKRKVVVGNPAKIVKDVTDDMAKWKTEGTKIYQALPKQLHETLKECDPLREIPGDMPEYKIDYRTWGDTKYFL
;
A
#
# COMPACT_ATOMS: atom_id res chain seq x y z
N MET A 1 -0.89 0.96 4.39
CA MET A 1 -2.11 0.16 4.67
C MET A 1 -2.35 0.16 6.17
N ASN A 2 -3.62 0.24 6.60
CA ASN A 2 -4.07 0.21 8.00
C ASN A 2 -3.50 1.32 8.91
N ALA A 3 -3.47 2.57 8.43
CA ALA A 3 -3.26 3.72 9.32
C ALA A 3 -4.56 4.04 10.04
N VAL A 4 -4.47 4.45 11.30
CA VAL A 4 -5.61 4.89 12.12
C VAL A 4 -5.51 6.41 12.26
N ILE A 5 -6.52 7.11 11.78
CA ILE A 5 -6.62 8.58 11.83
C ILE A 5 -7.71 8.93 12.82
N MET A 6 -7.36 9.65 13.89
CA MET A 6 -8.33 10.07 14.92
C MET A 6 -9.14 11.30 14.49
N ASP A 7 -10.16 11.64 15.29
CA ASP A 7 -11.06 12.74 15.03
C ASP A 7 -10.33 14.09 14.87
N ASN A 8 -10.93 15.00 14.10
CA ASN A 8 -10.48 16.38 13.92
C ASN A 8 -9.07 16.56 13.30
N VAL A 9 -8.48 15.49 12.76
CA VAL A 9 -7.22 15.55 12.00
C VAL A 9 -7.46 16.26 10.66
N GLU A 10 -6.59 17.18 10.30
CA GLU A 10 -6.54 17.78 8.96
C GLU A 10 -5.27 17.33 8.25
N VAL A 11 -5.44 16.71 7.08
CA VAL A 11 -4.34 16.23 6.25
C VAL A 11 -4.30 17.06 4.97
N GLY A 12 -3.23 17.83 4.79
CA GLY A 12 -3.01 18.59 3.57
C GLY A 12 -2.69 17.70 2.37
N ASP A 13 -2.82 18.27 1.18
CA ASP A 13 -2.62 17.58 -0.10
C ASP A 13 -1.28 16.85 -0.18
N GLU A 14 -1.27 15.71 -0.87
CA GLU A 14 -0.08 14.92 -1.19
C GLU A 14 0.74 14.47 0.04
N CYS A 15 0.12 14.40 1.23
CA CYS A 15 0.76 13.79 2.40
C CYS A 15 0.86 12.27 2.27
N ILE A 16 1.87 11.69 2.90
CA ILE A 16 2.08 10.25 2.97
C ILE A 16 2.02 9.82 4.43
N ILE A 17 0.90 9.17 4.79
CA ILE A 17 0.76 8.42 6.03
C ILE A 17 1.19 6.99 5.74
N GLY A 18 2.24 6.53 6.40
CA GLY A 18 2.70 5.15 6.23
C GLY A 18 1.87 4.15 7.01
N ALA A 19 2.23 2.89 6.79
CA ALA A 19 1.43 1.76 7.20
C ALA A 19 1.42 1.57 8.71
N LEU A 20 0.28 1.15 9.26
CA LEU A 20 0.11 0.76 10.67
C LEU A 20 0.38 1.89 11.67
N TRP A 21 0.23 3.14 11.25
CA TRP A 21 0.52 4.30 12.09
C TRP A 21 -0.73 4.97 12.65
N PHE A 22 -0.59 5.55 13.84
CA PHE A 22 -1.66 6.19 14.60
C PHE A 22 -1.49 7.70 14.59
N VAL A 23 -2.39 8.43 13.91
CA VAL A 23 -2.39 9.89 13.87
C VAL A 23 -3.31 10.42 14.98
N PRO A 24 -2.77 11.16 15.97
CA PRO A 24 -3.52 11.58 17.15
C PRO A 24 -4.59 12.63 16.82
N GLU A 25 -5.60 12.72 17.69
CA GLU A 25 -6.73 13.64 17.54
C GLU A 25 -6.26 15.09 17.34
N GLY A 26 -6.93 15.81 16.44
CA GLY A 26 -6.72 17.24 16.23
C GLY A 26 -5.40 17.60 15.52
N MET A 27 -4.57 16.63 15.14
CA MET A 27 -3.30 16.89 14.46
C MET A 27 -3.54 17.60 13.12
N LYS A 28 -2.86 18.75 12.93
CA LYS A 28 -2.89 19.51 11.67
C LYS A 28 -1.61 19.23 10.90
N ILE A 29 -1.74 18.57 9.75
CA ILE A 29 -0.63 18.15 8.90
C ILE A 29 -0.65 19.04 7.65
N PRO A 30 0.34 19.94 7.47
CA PRO A 30 0.46 20.74 6.26
C PRO A 30 0.61 19.87 5.01
N LYS A 31 0.40 20.44 3.81
CA LYS A 31 0.61 19.72 2.56
C LYS A 31 2.03 19.12 2.47
N ARG A 32 2.14 18.01 1.74
CA ARG A 32 3.41 17.33 1.40
C ARG A 32 4.25 16.94 2.61
N LYS A 33 3.66 16.29 3.61
CA LYS A 33 4.39 15.75 4.77
C LYS A 33 4.39 14.23 4.78
N VAL A 34 5.52 13.66 5.17
CA VAL A 34 5.65 12.25 5.53
C VAL A 34 5.43 12.14 7.04
N VAL A 35 4.41 11.39 7.43
CA VAL A 35 3.95 11.30 8.83
C VAL A 35 4.04 9.87 9.30
N VAL A 36 4.85 9.62 10.35
CA VAL A 36 5.28 8.27 10.76
C VAL A 36 5.23 7.97 12.25
N GLY A 37 4.97 6.71 12.59
CA GLY A 37 5.10 6.19 13.96
C GLY A 37 3.78 6.01 14.71
N ASN A 38 3.91 5.67 15.99
CA ASN A 38 2.79 5.56 16.93
C ASN A 38 3.22 6.11 18.31
N PRO A 39 2.75 7.31 18.72
CA PRO A 39 1.94 8.25 17.95
C PRO A 39 2.74 8.85 16.77
N ALA A 40 2.05 9.14 15.67
CA ALA A 40 2.69 9.58 14.45
C ALA A 40 3.23 11.01 14.56
N LYS A 41 4.37 11.26 13.90
CA LYS A 41 5.05 12.56 13.83
C LYS A 41 5.39 12.90 12.38
N ILE A 42 5.40 14.19 12.06
CA ILE A 42 5.96 14.68 10.79
C ILE A 42 7.48 14.50 10.87
N VAL A 43 8.07 13.81 9.90
CA VAL A 43 9.53 13.54 9.89
C VAL A 43 10.27 14.15 8.71
N LYS A 44 9.57 14.43 7.60
CA LYS A 44 10.14 15.10 6.41
C LYS A 44 9.05 15.55 5.44
N ASP A 45 9.48 16.27 4.42
CA ASP A 45 8.64 16.64 3.28
C ASP A 45 8.53 15.52 2.25
N VAL A 46 7.41 15.49 1.53
CA VAL A 46 7.20 14.67 0.34
C VAL A 46 7.84 15.38 -0.85
N THR A 47 8.75 14.71 -1.54
CA THR A 47 9.38 15.22 -2.76
C THR A 47 8.44 15.08 -3.96
N ASP A 48 8.72 15.82 -5.04
CA ASP A 48 7.96 15.69 -6.29
C ASP A 48 7.99 14.26 -6.84
N ASP A 49 9.14 13.59 -6.77
CA ASP A 49 9.26 12.19 -7.21
C ASP A 49 8.40 11.24 -6.39
N MET A 50 8.32 11.46 -5.06
CA MET A 50 7.45 10.67 -4.19
C MET A 50 5.98 10.90 -4.51
N ALA A 51 5.57 12.15 -4.71
CA ALA A 51 4.19 12.51 -5.06
C ALA A 51 3.80 11.93 -6.43
N LYS A 52 4.68 12.06 -7.43
CA LYS A 52 4.52 11.47 -8.76
C LYS A 52 4.41 9.95 -8.69
N TRP A 53 5.31 9.28 -7.97
CA TRP A 53 5.27 7.83 -7.79
C TRP A 53 3.97 7.35 -7.15
N LYS A 54 3.48 8.05 -6.12
CA LYS A 54 2.18 7.75 -5.50
C LYS A 54 1.01 7.98 -6.43
N THR A 55 1.05 9.05 -7.23
CA THR A 55 0.01 9.35 -8.23
C THR A 55 -0.09 8.25 -9.27
N GLU A 56 1.04 7.81 -9.84
CA GLU A 56 1.06 6.72 -10.83
C GLU A 56 0.61 5.39 -10.21
N GLY A 57 1.05 5.09 -8.98
CA GLY A 57 0.58 3.91 -8.24
C GLY A 57 -0.94 3.93 -8.04
N THR A 58 -1.52 5.05 -7.64
CA THR A 58 -2.97 5.21 -7.45
C THR A 58 -3.74 5.00 -8.75
N LYS A 59 -3.23 5.46 -9.90
CA LYS A 59 -3.89 5.26 -11.21
C LYS A 59 -4.05 3.77 -11.55
N ILE A 60 -3.08 2.93 -11.17
CA ILE A 60 -3.18 1.48 -11.36
C ILE A 60 -4.39 0.93 -10.59
N TYR A 61 -4.50 1.27 -9.31
CA TYR A 61 -5.63 0.81 -8.49
C TYR A 61 -6.97 1.35 -8.97
N GLN A 62 -7.03 2.59 -9.47
CA GLN A 62 -8.23 3.17 -10.06
C GLN A 62 -8.65 2.47 -11.37
N ALA A 63 -7.71 1.86 -12.09
CA ALA A 63 -8.00 1.10 -13.30
C ALA A 63 -8.54 -0.31 -13.01
N LEU A 64 -8.21 -0.90 -11.85
CA LEU A 64 -8.59 -2.27 -11.49
C LEU A 64 -10.10 -2.54 -11.52
N PRO A 65 -11.01 -1.65 -11.04
CA PRO A 65 -12.45 -1.89 -11.15
C PRO A 65 -12.95 -2.04 -12.58
N LYS A 66 -12.44 -1.21 -13.51
CA LYS A 66 -12.79 -1.32 -14.93
C LYS A 66 -12.30 -2.65 -15.49
N GLN A 67 -11.04 -3.00 -15.22
CA GLN A 67 -10.47 -4.28 -15.65
C GLN A 67 -11.24 -5.47 -15.08
N LEU A 68 -11.67 -5.41 -13.82
CA LEU A 68 -12.53 -6.41 -13.20
C LEU A 68 -13.83 -6.55 -13.99
N HIS A 69 -14.55 -5.47 -14.24
CA HIS A 69 -15.82 -5.53 -14.97
C HIS A 69 -15.67 -6.04 -16.42
N GLU A 70 -14.55 -5.75 -17.07
CA GLU A 70 -14.27 -6.20 -18.44
C GLU A 70 -13.86 -7.68 -18.52
N THR A 71 -13.28 -8.23 -17.45
CA THR A 71 -12.64 -9.56 -17.50
C THR A 71 -13.25 -10.60 -16.56
N LEU A 72 -14.10 -10.18 -15.61
CA LEU A 72 -14.79 -11.09 -14.70
C LEU A 72 -15.70 -12.03 -15.51
N LYS A 73 -15.55 -13.33 -15.25
CA LYS A 73 -16.39 -14.37 -15.82
C LYS A 73 -17.06 -15.11 -14.68
N GLU A 74 -18.34 -15.41 -14.86
CA GLU A 74 -19.02 -16.37 -14.00
C GLU A 74 -18.31 -17.73 -14.09
N CYS A 75 -18.12 -18.38 -12.95
CA CYS A 75 -17.53 -19.71 -12.89
C CYS A 75 -18.13 -20.51 -11.74
N ASP A 76 -18.21 -21.82 -11.93
CA ASP A 76 -18.54 -22.74 -10.85
C ASP A 76 -17.35 -22.88 -9.89
N PRO A 77 -17.60 -22.99 -8.58
CA PRO A 77 -16.54 -23.19 -7.60
C PRO A 77 -15.89 -24.57 -7.79
N LEU A 78 -14.55 -24.60 -7.81
CA LEU A 78 -13.79 -25.85 -7.83
C LEU A 78 -14.11 -26.68 -6.57
N ARG A 79 -14.41 -27.97 -6.77
CA ARG A 79 -14.64 -28.94 -5.68
C ARG A 79 -13.42 -29.78 -5.35
N GLU A 80 -12.49 -29.85 -6.29
CA GLU A 80 -11.24 -30.60 -6.19
C GLU A 80 -10.11 -29.76 -6.79
N ILE A 81 -8.87 -30.04 -6.38
CA ILE A 81 -7.67 -29.36 -6.88
C ILE A 81 -7.42 -29.83 -8.33
N PRO A 82 -7.35 -28.92 -9.32
CA PRO A 82 -7.02 -29.30 -10.70
C PRO A 82 -5.64 -29.94 -10.77
N GLY A 83 -5.53 -31.08 -11.47
CA GLY A 83 -4.29 -31.84 -11.59
C GLY A 83 -3.20 -31.16 -12.42
N ASP A 84 -3.54 -30.10 -13.15
CA ASP A 84 -2.67 -29.30 -14.01
C ASP A 84 -2.28 -27.95 -13.39
N MET A 85 -2.50 -27.75 -12.09
CA MET A 85 -2.08 -26.51 -11.44
C MET A 85 -0.55 -26.34 -11.55
N PRO A 86 -0.06 -25.16 -11.97
CA PRO A 86 1.37 -24.92 -12.08
C PRO A 86 2.04 -25.02 -10.71
N GLU A 87 3.07 -25.86 -10.62
CA GLU A 87 3.84 -26.05 -9.39
C GLU A 87 4.71 -24.81 -9.14
N TYR A 88 4.27 -23.92 -8.25
CA TYR A 88 5.05 -22.76 -7.83
C TYR A 88 6.06 -23.19 -6.77
N LYS A 89 7.35 -23.28 -7.14
CA LYS A 89 8.44 -23.38 -6.16
C LYS A 89 8.56 -22.07 -5.41
N ILE A 90 7.95 -22.00 -4.23
CA ILE A 90 8.07 -20.85 -3.34
C ILE A 90 9.42 -20.95 -2.64
N ASP A 91 10.29 -19.98 -2.92
CA ASP A 91 11.55 -19.79 -2.23
C ASP A 91 11.33 -18.86 -1.03
N TYR A 92 11.39 -19.43 0.18
CA TYR A 92 11.19 -18.72 1.44
C TYR A 92 12.47 -18.03 1.97
N ARG A 93 13.56 -17.99 1.18
CA ARG A 93 14.77 -17.27 1.58
C ARG A 93 14.43 -15.81 1.87
N THR A 94 14.77 -15.38 3.07
CA THR A 94 14.67 -13.99 3.47
C THR A 94 15.75 -13.18 2.77
N TRP A 95 15.58 -11.86 2.71
CA TRP A 95 16.63 -10.96 2.23
C TRP A 95 17.97 -11.18 2.95
N GLY A 96 17.93 -11.50 4.26
CA GLY A 96 19.11 -11.84 5.04
C GLY A 96 19.84 -13.08 4.53
N ASP A 97 19.09 -14.10 4.12
CA ASP A 97 19.64 -15.37 3.60
C ASP A 97 20.33 -15.18 2.24
N THR A 98 19.92 -14.17 1.47
CA THR A 98 20.50 -13.86 0.15
C THR A 98 21.66 -12.88 0.19
N LYS A 99 21.87 -12.16 1.30
CA LYS A 99 22.78 -10.99 1.35
C LYS A 99 24.27 -11.33 1.47
N TYR A 100 24.62 -12.58 1.76
CA TYR A 100 26.01 -13.01 2.02
C TYR A 100 26.59 -13.96 0.95
N PHE A 101 25.95 -14.06 -0.21
CA PHE A 101 26.38 -14.92 -1.32
C PHE A 101 26.82 -14.15 -2.58
N LEU A 102 27.18 -12.87 -2.44
CA LEU A 102 27.81 -12.05 -3.48
C LEU A 102 29.08 -11.39 -2.94
#